data_AF-G5H8F2-F1
#
_entry.id   AF-G5H8F2-F1
#
_cell.length_a   1.000
_cell.length_b   1.000
_cell.length_c   1.000
_cell.angle_alpha   90.00
_cell.angle_beta   90.00
_cell.angle_gamma   90.00
#
_symmetry.space_group_name_H-M   'P 1'
#
loop_
_entity.id
_entity.type
_entity.pdbx_description
1 polymer ?
#
loop_
_entity_poly.entity_id
_entity_poly.type
_entity_poly.pdbx_seq_one_letter_code
_entity_poly.pdbx_strand_id
1 'polypeptide(L)'
;MRSGKFGSFFRRWSRTVHRELSFFFGGVVLIYAISGFLLNHKRDFNAEYDITRKEFRVESMPQSRTGWNKAYVLSLLGPLNETDNYTKHYFPSASQVKVFLKGGSSLVIDTGSGEALYESVRKRPLWSGLNRLHYNPGRWWTTFSDIFAFSLILITLTGLVMLKGPKGFWGRGGIEFLAGILIPIAFLVFM
;
A
#
# COMPACT_ATOMS: atom_id res chain seq x y z
N MET A 1 -22.70 -25.25 -43.56
CA MET A 1 -23.58 -24.89 -42.41
C MET A 1 -23.06 -25.29 -41.00
N ARG A 2 -21.88 -25.92 -40.82
CA ARG A 2 -21.34 -26.29 -39.49
C ARG A 2 -20.59 -25.16 -38.75
N SER A 3 -19.94 -24.23 -39.47
CA SER A 3 -19.15 -23.11 -38.90
C SER A 3 -19.96 -22.11 -38.06
N GLY A 4 -21.21 -21.84 -38.46
CA GLY A 4 -22.07 -20.87 -37.76
C GLY A 4 -22.43 -21.27 -36.32
N LYS A 5 -22.65 -22.58 -36.07
CA LYS A 5 -23.03 -23.12 -34.75
C LYS A 5 -21.86 -23.15 -33.76
N PHE A 6 -20.65 -23.46 -34.24
CA PHE A 6 -19.44 -23.48 -33.41
C PHE A 6 -19.07 -22.06 -32.95
N GLY A 7 -19.10 -21.09 -33.87
CA GLY A 7 -18.85 -19.69 -33.52
C GLY A 7 -19.92 -19.07 -32.61
N SER A 8 -21.18 -19.53 -32.66
CA SER A 8 -22.20 -19.06 -31.70
C SER A 8 -22.02 -19.68 -30.32
N PHE A 9 -21.64 -20.96 -30.25
CA PHE A 9 -21.35 -21.66 -29.00
C PHE A 9 -20.15 -21.03 -28.26
N PHE A 10 -19.03 -20.85 -28.95
CA PHE A 10 -17.83 -20.25 -28.38
C PHE A 10 -18.10 -18.86 -27.80
N ARG A 11 -18.83 -18.02 -28.55
CA ARG A 11 -19.21 -16.68 -28.08
C ARG A 11 -20.19 -16.68 -26.91
N ARG A 12 -21.11 -17.65 -26.86
CA ARG A 12 -22.01 -17.80 -25.71
C ARG A 12 -21.20 -18.10 -24.45
N TRP A 13 -20.27 -19.05 -24.52
CA TRP A 13 -19.38 -19.36 -23.41
C TRP A 13 -18.46 -18.21 -23.03
N SER A 14 -17.91 -17.50 -24.02
CA SER A 14 -17.10 -16.30 -23.81
C SER A 14 -17.84 -15.27 -22.94
N ARG A 15 -19.12 -15.00 -23.24
CA ARG A 15 -19.94 -14.07 -22.44
C ARG A 15 -20.19 -14.58 -21.03
N THR A 16 -20.48 -15.87 -20.87
CA THR A 16 -20.70 -16.46 -19.55
C THR A 16 -19.44 -16.37 -18.71
N VAL A 17 -18.30 -16.87 -19.22
CA VAL A 17 -17.01 -16.86 -18.50
C VAL A 17 -16.58 -15.43 -18.18
N HIS A 18 -16.64 -14.53 -19.15
CA HIS A 18 -16.30 -13.13 -18.95
C HIS A 18 -17.14 -12.50 -17.83
N ARG A 19 -18.45 -12.74 -17.82
CA ARG A 19 -19.37 -12.22 -16.81
C ARG A 19 -19.04 -12.77 -15.42
N GLU A 20 -18.99 -14.09 -15.27
CA GLU A 20 -18.78 -14.73 -13.97
C GLU A 20 -17.44 -14.34 -13.35
N LEU A 21 -16.36 -14.42 -14.13
CA LEU A 21 -15.03 -14.04 -13.63
C LEU A 21 -14.95 -12.54 -13.34
N SER A 22 -15.52 -11.68 -14.19
CA SER A 22 -15.52 -10.23 -13.95
C SER A 22 -16.28 -9.84 -12.68
N PHE A 23 -17.42 -10.47 -12.39
CA PHE A 23 -18.14 -10.20 -11.15
C PHE A 23 -17.39 -10.73 -9.92
N PHE A 24 -16.86 -11.95 -10.00
CA PHE A 24 -16.12 -12.53 -8.89
C PHE A 24 -14.86 -11.74 -8.54
N PHE A 25 -14.09 -11.33 -9.55
CA PHE A 25 -12.82 -10.61 -9.35
C PHE A 25 -12.94 -9.08 -9.36
N GLY A 26 -14.09 -8.51 -9.72
CA GLY A 26 -14.29 -7.07 -9.82
C GLY A 26 -13.99 -6.31 -8.53
N GLY A 27 -14.30 -6.91 -7.38
CA GLY A 27 -13.94 -6.34 -6.07
C GLY A 27 -12.42 -6.23 -5.88
N VAL A 28 -11.66 -7.26 -6.28
CA VAL A 28 -10.20 -7.26 -6.18
C VAL A 28 -9.61 -6.24 -7.15
N VAL A 29 -10.13 -6.14 -8.37
CA VAL A 29 -9.73 -5.13 -9.35
C VAL A 29 -9.92 -3.72 -8.78
N LEU A 30 -11.07 -3.43 -8.17
CA LEU A 30 -11.36 -2.13 -7.57
C LEU A 30 -10.38 -1.81 -6.42
N ILE A 31 -10.15 -2.77 -5.53
CA ILE A 31 -9.19 -2.63 -4.43
C ILE A 31 -7.78 -2.35 -4.96
N TYR A 32 -7.33 -3.09 -5.99
CA TYR A 32 -6.02 -2.90 -6.59
C TYR A 32 -5.88 -1.57 -7.30
N ALA A 33 -6.91 -1.11 -8.02
CA ALA A 33 -6.90 0.18 -8.68
C ALA A 33 -6.76 1.33 -7.66
N ILE A 34 -7.54 1.30 -6.57
CA ILE A 34 -7.49 2.33 -5.53
C ILE A 34 -6.13 2.30 -4.80
N SER A 35 -5.67 1.13 -4.36
CA SER A 35 -4.39 1.03 -3.65
C SER A 35 -3.18 1.31 -4.54
N GLY A 36 -3.23 0.94 -5.82
CA GLY A 36 -2.22 1.32 -6.81
C GLY A 36 -2.16 2.84 -7.04
N PHE A 37 -3.30 3.52 -7.09
CA PHE A 37 -3.36 4.98 -7.14
C PHE A 37 -2.69 5.60 -5.90
N LEU A 38 -3.01 5.10 -4.70
CA LEU A 38 -2.40 5.59 -3.45
C LEU A 38 -0.89 5.32 -3.40
N LEU A 39 -0.43 4.18 -3.92
CA LEU A 39 0.99 3.86 -4.03
C LEU A 39 1.74 4.82 -4.97
N ASN A 40 1.13 5.21 -6.10
CA ASN A 40 1.71 6.18 -7.02
C ASN A 40 1.82 7.58 -6.40
N HIS A 41 0.87 7.95 -5.54
CA HIS A 41 0.83 9.25 -4.86
C HIS A 41 1.45 9.23 -3.46
N LYS A 42 2.32 8.25 -3.15
CA LYS A 42 2.95 8.12 -1.83
C LYS A 42 3.73 9.36 -1.36
N ARG A 43 4.15 10.21 -2.31
CA ARG A 43 4.84 11.49 -2.05
C ARG A 43 3.87 12.61 -1.69
N ASP A 44 2.65 12.56 -2.21
CA ASP A 44 1.61 13.57 -2.00
C ASP A 44 0.75 13.23 -0.77
N PHE A 45 0.51 11.94 -0.54
CA PHE A 45 -0.27 11.42 0.58
C PHE A 45 0.37 10.15 1.16
N ASN A 46 0.73 10.21 2.45
CA ASN A 46 1.24 9.03 3.16
C ASN A 46 0.10 8.10 3.57
N ALA A 47 -0.28 7.21 2.66
CA ALA A 47 -1.23 6.14 2.91
C ALA A 47 -0.72 5.07 3.90
N GLU A 48 0.59 5.01 4.17
CA GLU A 48 1.18 3.97 5.00
C GLU A 48 1.24 4.33 6.48
N TYR A 49 1.62 5.57 6.80
CA TYR A 49 1.85 6.02 8.16
C TYR A 49 1.10 7.31 8.47
N ASP A 50 0.66 7.40 9.72
CA ASP A 50 0.22 8.63 10.36
C ASP A 50 1.36 9.13 11.24
N ILE A 51 1.87 10.32 10.92
CA ILE A 51 3.01 10.93 11.61
C ILE A 51 2.52 12.16 12.35
N THR A 52 2.63 12.17 13.67
CA THR A 52 2.28 13.32 14.51
C THR A 52 3.50 13.78 15.29
N ARG A 53 3.67 15.10 15.38
CA ARG A 53 4.73 15.75 16.15
C ARG A 53 4.15 16.52 17.30
N LYS A 54 4.72 16.33 18.49
CA LYS A 54 4.36 17.08 19.69
C LYS A 54 5.63 17.63 20.32
N GLU A 55 5.69 18.94 20.39
CA GLU A 55 6.74 19.67 21.10
C GLU A 55 6.26 19.98 22.51
N PHE A 56 7.12 19.78 23.49
CA PHE A 56 6.86 20.12 24.88
C PHE A 56 8.19 20.36 25.62
N ARG A 57 8.11 20.85 26.84
CA ARG A 57 9.30 21.07 27.68
C ARG A 57 9.29 20.13 28.88
N VAL A 58 10.43 19.51 29.15
CA VAL A 58 10.66 18.68 30.33
C VAL A 58 11.20 19.56 31.44
N GLU A 59 10.40 19.75 32.50
CA GLU A 59 10.73 20.68 33.58
C GLU A 59 11.74 20.11 34.58
N SER A 60 11.67 18.81 34.87
CA SER A 60 12.53 18.14 35.85
C SER A 60 13.43 17.12 35.17
N MET A 61 14.65 17.53 34.82
CA MET A 61 15.65 16.70 34.15
C MET A 61 16.73 16.20 35.13
N PRO A 62 17.21 14.96 34.98
CA PRO A 62 18.35 14.46 35.74
C PRO A 62 19.60 15.26 35.39
N GLN A 63 20.36 15.67 36.42
CA GLN A 63 21.61 16.41 36.23
C GLN A 63 22.76 15.54 35.70
N SER A 64 22.69 14.22 35.92
CA SER A 64 23.70 13.27 35.43
C SER A 64 23.10 12.32 34.39
N ARG A 65 23.94 11.81 33.49
CA ARG A 65 23.55 10.77 32.53
C ARG A 65 23.03 9.49 33.21
N THR A 66 23.53 9.18 34.40
CA THR A 66 23.08 8.02 35.18
C THR A 66 21.65 8.15 35.68
N GLY A 67 21.15 9.38 35.85
CA GLY A 67 19.77 9.64 36.23
C GLY A 67 18.76 9.42 35.10
N TRP A 68 19.21 9.37 33.84
CA TRP A 68 18.40 8.96 32.69
C TRP A 68 18.23 7.44 32.64
N ASN A 69 17.68 6.87 33.71
CA ASN A 69 17.40 5.44 33.76
C ASN A 69 16.04 5.13 33.10
N LYS A 70 15.76 3.83 32.91
CA LYS A 70 14.51 3.37 32.31
C LYS A 70 13.27 3.90 33.04
N ALA A 71 13.29 3.95 34.38
CA ALA A 71 12.13 4.39 35.16
C ALA A 71 11.79 5.87 34.90
N TYR A 72 12.80 6.73 34.84
CA TYR A 72 12.62 8.13 34.46
C TYR A 72 12.13 8.28 33.02
N VAL A 73 12.71 7.55 32.06
CA VAL A 73 12.23 7.60 30.68
C VAL A 73 10.78 7.14 30.56
N LEU A 74 10.38 6.10 31.30
CA LEU A 74 8.98 5.64 31.31
C LEU A 74 8.01 6.68 31.90
N SER A 75 8.44 7.49 32.87
CA SER A 75 7.59 8.56 33.41
C SER A 75 7.33 9.66 32.37
N LEU A 76 8.30 9.96 31.50
CA LEU A 76 8.14 10.89 30.38
C LEU A 76 7.19 10.34 29.29
N LEU A 77 7.16 9.01 29.12
CA LEU A 77 6.30 8.35 28.14
C LEU A 77 4.86 8.13 28.61
N GLY A 78 4.61 8.17 29.92
CA GLY A 78 3.28 8.01 30.51
C GLY A 78 2.24 8.99 29.96
N PRO A 79 2.49 10.32 30.01
CA PRO A 79 1.60 11.34 29.43
C PRO A 79 1.43 11.23 27.91
N LEU A 80 2.32 10.52 27.22
CA LEU A 80 2.23 10.25 25.78
C LEU A 80 1.49 8.94 25.46
N ASN A 81 1.14 8.15 26.48
CA ASN A 81 0.59 6.80 26.35
C ASN A 81 1.50 5.86 25.54
N GLU A 82 2.83 5.96 25.75
CA GLU A 82 3.87 5.23 25.01
C GLU A 82 4.72 4.31 25.90
N THR A 83 4.35 4.13 27.18
CA THR A 83 5.10 3.33 28.17
C THR A 83 5.37 1.90 27.68
N ASP A 84 4.38 1.23 27.10
CA ASP A 84 4.49 -0.15 26.60
C ASP A 84 5.28 -0.28 25.28
N ASN A 85 5.57 0.86 24.65
CA ASN A 85 6.31 0.94 23.40
C ASN A 85 7.80 1.23 23.62
N TYR A 86 8.25 1.49 24.85
CA TYR A 86 9.67 1.69 25.14
C TYR A 86 10.53 0.53 24.62
N THR A 87 11.59 0.87 23.88
CA THR A 87 12.60 -0.09 23.43
C THR A 87 13.95 0.16 24.11
N LYS A 88 14.55 1.33 23.86
CA LYS A 88 15.85 1.73 24.40
C LYS A 88 16.01 3.24 24.34
N HIS A 89 16.99 3.78 25.04
CA HIS A 89 17.41 5.17 24.88
C HIS A 89 18.94 5.27 24.87
N TYR A 90 19.49 6.30 24.24
CA TYR A 90 20.91 6.62 24.29
C TYR A 90 21.14 8.12 24.10
N PHE A 91 22.41 8.54 24.27
CA PHE A 91 22.85 9.91 24.09
C PHE A 91 23.57 10.07 22.74
N PRO A 92 22.89 10.54 21.67
CA PRO A 92 23.55 10.82 20.38
C PRO A 92 24.57 11.96 20.44
N SER A 93 24.43 12.87 21.41
CA SER A 93 25.37 13.97 21.63
C SER A 93 25.54 14.27 23.13
N ALA A 94 26.35 15.28 23.46
CA ALA A 94 26.54 15.72 24.84
C ALA A 94 25.24 16.22 25.49
N SER A 95 24.39 16.90 24.71
CA SER A 95 23.21 17.62 25.15
C SER A 95 21.89 16.99 24.70
N GLN A 96 21.89 15.75 24.21
CA GLN A 96 20.68 15.14 23.66
C GLN A 96 20.48 13.71 24.15
N VAL A 97 19.23 13.37 24.45
CA VAL A 97 18.76 11.99 24.68
C VAL A 97 17.76 11.63 23.60
N LYS A 98 17.92 10.43 23.02
CA LYS A 98 16.96 9.86 22.08
C LYS A 98 16.41 8.55 22.62
N VAL A 99 15.09 8.50 22.76
CA VAL A 99 14.32 7.33 23.17
C VAL A 99 13.67 6.71 21.94
N PHE A 100 13.87 5.42 21.74
CA PHE A 100 13.28 4.63 20.66
C PHE A 100 12.05 3.91 21.17
N LEU A 101 10.99 3.99 20.39
CA LEU A 101 9.72 3.34 20.64
C LEU A 101 9.43 2.31 19.54
N LYS A 102 8.60 1.31 19.87
CA LYS A 102 8.09 0.34 18.90
C LYS A 102 7.38 1.07 17.76
N GLY A 103 7.49 0.52 16.54
CA GLY A 103 6.82 1.09 15.36
C GLY A 103 7.54 2.26 14.70
N GLY A 104 8.70 2.68 15.22
CA GLY A 104 9.51 3.74 14.62
C GLY A 104 9.31 5.12 15.24
N SER A 105 8.36 5.27 16.16
CA SER A 105 8.20 6.49 16.96
C SER A 105 9.45 6.78 17.80
N SER A 106 9.68 8.05 18.12
CA SER A 106 10.80 8.44 18.98
C SER A 106 10.51 9.69 19.80
N LEU A 107 11.22 9.82 20.91
CA LEU A 107 11.24 11.02 21.73
C LEU A 107 12.68 11.52 21.81
N VAL A 108 12.91 12.74 21.37
CA VAL A 108 14.22 13.41 21.41
C VAL A 108 14.13 14.56 22.38
N ILE A 109 15.08 14.66 23.32
CA ILE A 109 15.09 15.69 24.35
C ILE A 109 16.46 16.35 24.37
N ASP A 110 16.48 17.69 24.31
CA ASP A 110 17.67 18.47 24.62
C ASP A 110 17.81 18.59 26.15
N THR A 111 18.92 18.09 26.69
CA THR A 111 19.17 18.02 28.12
C THR A 111 19.59 19.36 28.72
N GLY A 112 19.90 20.36 27.90
CA GLY A 112 20.25 21.71 28.33
C GLY A 112 19.02 22.62 28.43
N SER A 113 18.19 22.65 27.40
CA SER A 113 16.97 23.48 27.38
C SER A 113 15.75 22.80 27.98
N GLY A 114 15.70 21.47 27.94
CA GLY A 114 14.53 20.65 28.26
C GLY A 114 13.53 20.56 27.12
N GLU A 115 13.83 21.11 25.94
CA GLU A 115 12.96 21.00 24.78
C GLU A 115 12.90 19.54 24.32
N ALA A 116 11.68 19.06 24.12
CA ALA A 116 11.39 17.69 23.75
C ALA A 116 10.53 17.64 22.51
N LEU A 117 10.96 16.84 21.54
CA LEU A 117 10.22 16.52 20.33
C LEU A 117 9.80 15.04 20.38
N TYR A 118 8.51 14.81 20.55
CA TYR A 118 7.91 13.50 20.33
C TYR A 118 7.43 13.40 18.88
N GLU A 119 7.89 12.35 18.19
CA GLU A 119 7.40 11.97 16.86
C GLU A 119 6.73 10.59 16.95
N SER A 120 5.40 10.57 16.80
CA SER A 120 4.61 9.34 16.70
C SER A 120 4.55 8.88 15.25
N VAL A 121 4.88 7.62 15.00
CA VAL A 121 4.79 6.97 13.69
C VAL A 121 3.89 5.75 13.85
N ARG A 122 2.66 5.84 13.34
CA ARG A 122 1.66 4.76 13.44
C ARG A 122 1.25 4.27 12.06
N LYS A 123 1.21 2.96 11.83
CA LYS A 123 0.72 2.40 10.56
C LYS A 123 -0.78 2.64 10.42
N ARG A 124 -1.22 3.12 9.25
CA ARG A 124 -2.64 3.26 8.91
C ARG A 124 -3.22 1.86 8.61
N PRO A 125 -4.16 1.34 9.42
CA PRO A 125 -4.51 -0.09 9.38
C PRO A 125 -5.11 -0.54 8.03
N LEU A 126 -5.96 0.27 7.42
CA LEU A 126 -6.63 -0.07 6.17
C LEU A 126 -5.71 0.12 4.96
N TRP A 127 -5.25 1.36 4.74
CA TRP A 127 -4.49 1.72 3.55
C TRP A 127 -3.11 1.04 3.49
N SER A 128 -2.40 0.93 4.61
CA SER A 128 -1.15 0.17 4.68
C SER A 128 -1.36 -1.30 4.35
N GLY A 129 -2.47 -1.89 4.80
CA GLY A 129 -2.83 -3.27 4.52
C GLY A 129 -3.10 -3.52 3.03
N LEU A 130 -3.90 -2.66 2.39
CA LEU A 130 -4.21 -2.76 0.96
C LEU A 130 -2.97 -2.56 0.08
N ASN A 131 -2.13 -1.57 0.41
CA ASN A 131 -0.87 -1.35 -0.29
C ASN A 131 0.06 -2.56 -0.16
N ARG A 132 0.06 -3.24 0.99
CA ARG A 132 0.85 -4.46 1.22
C ARG A 132 0.50 -5.59 0.25
N LEU A 133 -0.72 -5.66 -0.27
CA LEU A 133 -1.13 -6.67 -1.25
C LEU A 133 -0.33 -6.56 -2.55
N HIS A 134 0.15 -5.37 -2.91
CA HIS A 134 1.03 -5.15 -4.06
C HIS A 134 2.46 -5.66 -3.85
N TYR A 135 2.91 -5.79 -2.59
CA TYR A 135 4.26 -6.23 -2.24
C TYR A 135 4.36 -7.73 -1.93
N ASN A 136 3.32 -8.51 -2.25
CA ASN A 136 3.23 -9.96 -2.00
C ASN A 136 3.49 -10.35 -0.53
N PRO A 137 2.47 -10.26 0.35
CA PRO A 137 2.64 -10.46 1.79
C PRO A 137 2.94 -11.90 2.21
N GLY A 138 2.83 -12.90 1.33
CA GLY A 138 3.12 -14.30 1.67
C GLY A 138 2.62 -15.30 0.63
N ARG A 139 2.97 -16.58 0.84
CA ARG A 139 2.74 -17.66 -0.14
C ARG A 139 1.27 -17.85 -0.54
N TRP A 140 0.34 -17.81 0.40
CA TRP A 140 -1.10 -17.90 0.11
C TRP A 140 -1.58 -16.79 -0.82
N TRP A 141 -1.03 -15.58 -0.65
CA TRP A 141 -1.35 -14.46 -1.51
C TRP A 141 -0.75 -14.62 -2.91
N THR A 142 0.44 -15.21 -3.02
CA THR A 142 1.06 -15.54 -4.32
C THR A 142 0.14 -16.45 -5.12
N THR A 143 -0.32 -17.56 -4.52
CA THR A 143 -1.24 -18.49 -5.17
C THR A 143 -2.56 -17.82 -5.59
N PHE A 144 -3.14 -17.02 -4.72
CA PHE A 144 -4.34 -16.24 -5.06
C PHE A 144 -4.08 -15.28 -6.24
N SER A 145 -2.95 -14.59 -6.21
CA SER A 145 -2.54 -13.63 -7.25
C SER A 145 -2.32 -14.32 -8.60
N ASP A 146 -1.76 -15.53 -8.63
CA ASP A 146 -1.58 -16.32 -9.86
C ASP A 146 -2.94 -16.72 -10.47
N ILE A 147 -3.87 -17.20 -9.63
CA ILE A 147 -5.24 -17.52 -10.06
C ILE A 147 -5.93 -16.27 -10.60
N PHE A 148 -5.79 -15.15 -9.89
CA PHE A 148 -6.37 -13.87 -10.30
C PHE A 148 -5.78 -13.39 -11.63
N ALA A 149 -4.45 -13.44 -11.80
CA ALA A 149 -3.77 -13.04 -13.03
C ALA A 149 -4.21 -13.90 -14.23
N PHE A 150 -4.26 -15.23 -14.06
CA PHE A 150 -4.79 -16.12 -15.09
C PHE A 150 -6.25 -15.83 -15.44
N SER A 151 -7.05 -15.50 -14.42
CA SER A 151 -8.45 -15.10 -14.62
C SER A 151 -8.58 -13.77 -15.37
N LEU A 152 -7.70 -12.79 -15.13
CA LEU A 152 -7.65 -11.54 -15.90
C LEU A 152 -7.28 -11.79 -17.37
N ILE A 153 -6.37 -12.72 -17.64
CA ILE A 153 -6.06 -13.15 -19.01
C ILE A 153 -7.33 -13.73 -19.67
N LEU A 154 -8.03 -14.65 -18.99
CA LEU A 154 -9.26 -15.22 -19.50
C LEU A 154 -10.35 -14.17 -19.73
N ILE A 155 -10.56 -13.24 -18.78
CA ILE A 155 -11.50 -12.12 -18.92
C ILE A 155 -11.14 -11.29 -20.16
N THR A 156 -9.86 -10.97 -20.35
CA THR A 156 -9.39 -10.19 -21.50
C THR A 156 -9.68 -10.91 -22.80
N LEU A 157 -9.23 -12.16 -22.95
CA LEU A 157 -9.43 -12.96 -24.17
C LEU A 157 -10.91 -13.17 -24.50
N THR A 158 -11.72 -13.47 -23.48
CA THR A 158 -13.17 -13.65 -23.67
C THR A 158 -13.88 -12.33 -24.02
N GLY A 159 -13.38 -11.20 -23.53
CA GLY A 159 -13.86 -9.86 -23.91
C GLY A 159 -13.61 -9.54 -25.38
N LEU A 160 -12.44 -9.89 -25.91
CA LEU A 160 -12.08 -9.65 -27.31
C LEU A 160 -12.97 -10.43 -28.29
N VAL A 161 -13.35 -11.66 -27.95
CA VAL A 161 -14.07 -12.55 -28.89
C VAL A 161 -15.60 -12.47 -28.76
N MET A 162 -16.14 -11.96 -27.64
CA MET A 162 -17.59 -11.97 -27.41
C MET A 162 -18.39 -10.99 -28.27
N LEU A 163 -17.76 -9.92 -28.76
CA LEU A 163 -18.41 -8.90 -29.60
C LEU A 163 -18.28 -9.22 -31.10
N LYS A 164 -19.26 -8.78 -31.89
CA LYS A 164 -19.31 -8.99 -33.35
C LYS A 164 -19.32 -7.66 -34.11
N GLY A 165 -18.96 -7.75 -35.39
CA GLY A 165 -19.09 -6.65 -36.34
C GLY A 165 -18.13 -5.49 -36.03
N PRO A 166 -18.49 -4.25 -36.39
CA PRO A 166 -17.61 -3.09 -36.27
C PRO A 166 -17.15 -2.76 -34.84
N LYS A 167 -17.83 -3.29 -33.81
CA LYS A 167 -17.46 -3.12 -32.40
C LYS A 167 -16.62 -4.30 -31.84
N GLY A 168 -16.40 -5.35 -32.63
CA GLY A 168 -15.59 -6.50 -32.23
C GLY A 168 -14.09 -6.26 -32.40
N PHE A 169 -13.30 -7.31 -32.17
CA PHE A 169 -11.83 -7.26 -32.27
C PHE A 169 -11.33 -6.78 -33.64
N TRP A 170 -11.95 -7.21 -34.74
CA TRP A 170 -11.56 -6.78 -36.09
C TRP A 170 -12.06 -5.38 -36.48
N GLY A 171 -12.70 -4.66 -35.56
CA GLY A 171 -13.14 -3.28 -35.74
C GLY A 171 -12.60 -2.38 -34.64
N ARG A 172 -13.47 -1.53 -34.09
CA ARG A 172 -13.14 -0.57 -33.03
C ARG A 172 -12.49 -1.22 -31.80
N GLY A 173 -12.91 -2.42 -31.41
CA GLY A 173 -12.36 -3.10 -30.23
C GLY A 173 -10.88 -3.47 -30.38
N GLY A 174 -10.42 -3.81 -31.58
CA GLY A 174 -8.99 -4.08 -31.83
C GLY A 174 -8.15 -2.80 -31.82
N ILE A 175 -8.70 -1.69 -32.30
CA ILE A 175 -8.05 -0.38 -32.24
C ILE A 175 -7.88 0.05 -30.78
N GLU A 176 -8.92 -0.07 -29.97
CA GLU A 176 -8.88 0.24 -28.53
C GLU A 176 -7.87 -0.66 -27.80
N PHE A 177 -7.85 -1.96 -28.09
CA PHE A 177 -6.88 -2.91 -27.52
C PHE A 177 -5.44 -2.56 -27.88
N LEU A 178 -5.18 -2.27 -29.16
CA LEU A 178 -3.84 -1.89 -29.63
C LEU A 178 -3.39 -0.57 -29.00
N ALA A 179 -4.26 0.45 -28.96
CA ALA A 179 -3.95 1.71 -28.30
C ALA A 179 -3.58 1.51 -26.82
N GLY A 180 -4.32 0.65 -26.11
CA GLY A 180 -4.04 0.29 -24.72
C GLY A 180 -2.66 -0.36 -24.51
N ILE A 181 -2.17 -1.16 -25.47
CA ILE A 181 -0.82 -1.74 -25.45
C ILE A 181 0.25 -0.69 -25.81
N LEU A 182 -0.05 0.20 -26.76
CA LEU A 182 0.92 1.19 -27.22
C LEU A 182 1.24 2.25 -26.16
N ILE A 183 0.32 2.60 -25.27
CA ILE A 183 0.56 3.56 -24.18
C ILE A 183 1.75 3.15 -23.30
N PRO A 184 1.76 1.98 -22.63
CA PRO A 184 2.90 1.58 -21.80
C PRO A 184 4.18 1.37 -22.62
N ILE A 185 4.09 0.89 -23.86
CA ILE A 185 5.27 0.79 -24.75
C ILE A 185 5.87 2.17 -25.02
N ALA A 186 5.05 3.19 -25.29
CA ALA A 186 5.52 4.55 -25.51
C ALA A 186 6.22 5.10 -24.26
N PHE A 187 5.67 4.87 -23.07
CA PHE A 187 6.37 5.22 -21.82
C PHE A 187 7.73 4.53 -21.70
N LEU A 188 7.86 3.26 -22.07
CA LEU A 188 9.16 2.56 -22.00
C LEU A 188 10.19 3.09 -23.01
N VAL A 189 9.75 3.66 -24.13
CA VAL A 189 10.64 4.15 -25.20
C VAL A 189 11.05 5.61 -24.99
N PHE A 190 10.17 6.44 -24.42
CA PHE A 190 10.36 7.90 -24.33
C PHE A 190 10.61 8.42 -22.91
N MET A 191 10.49 7.58 -21.88
CA MET A 191 10.85 7.93 -20.49
C MET A 191 12.34 7.78 -20.22
#